data_AF-A0A1F1UT79-F1
#
_entry.id   AF-A0A1F1UT79-F1
#
_cell.length_a   1.000
_cell.length_b   1.000
_cell.length_c   1.000
_cell.angle_alpha   90.00
_cell.angle_beta   90.00
_cell.angle_gamma   90.00
#
_symmetry.space_group_name_H-M   'P 1'
#
loop_
_entity.id
_entity.type
_entity.pdbx_description
1 polymer ?
#
loop_
_entity_poly.entity_id
_entity_poly.type
_entity_poly.pdbx_seq_one_letter_code
_entity_poly.pdbx_strand_id
1 'polypeptide(L)' 'MKEGLTPSAPDSVRKNRERFADRIEGNELNRDTLFASPSAASSFLMGASTSGNRYWEAPEGVTLGDLEAAELKAAADEV' A
#
# COMPACT_ATOMS: atom_id res chain seq x y z
N MET A 1 12.94 -6.76 -8.91
CA MET A 1 12.50 -5.67 -8.01
C MET A 1 13.55 -5.53 -6.91
N LYS A 2 13.72 -4.35 -6.29
CA LYS A 2 14.62 -4.23 -5.12
C LYS A 2 13.80 -4.48 -3.87
N GLU A 3 14.21 -5.47 -3.08
CA GLU A 3 13.61 -5.78 -1.79
C GLU A 3 14.14 -4.85 -0.70
N GLY A 4 13.25 -4.43 0.21
CA GLY A 4 13.61 -3.61 1.36
C GLY A 4 13.58 -2.10 1.14
N LEU A 5 14.08 -1.37 2.14
CA LEU A 5 14.03 0.09 2.20
C LEU A 5 14.85 0.76 1.09
N THR A 6 14.21 1.64 0.35
CA THR A 6 14.89 2.50 -0.62
C THR A 6 15.63 3.65 0.10
N PRO A 7 16.71 4.20 -0.48
CA PRO A 7 17.39 5.37 0.09
C PRO A 7 16.46 6.58 0.23
N SER A 8 15.51 6.72 -0.69
CA SER A 8 14.51 7.79 -0.73
C SER A 8 13.28 7.52 0.15
N ALA A 9 13.30 6.43 0.93
CA ALA A 9 12.21 6.12 1.85
C ALA A 9 12.06 7.22 2.90
N PRO A 10 10.84 7.76 3.10
CA PRO A 10 10.56 8.71 4.18
C PRO A 10 10.89 8.10 5.55
N ASP A 11 11.28 8.94 6.51
CA ASP A 11 11.60 8.49 7.87
C ASP A 11 10.46 7.73 8.56
N SER A 12 9.20 8.12 8.26
CA SER A 12 8.02 7.40 8.73
C SER A 12 8.01 5.93 8.29
N VAL A 13 8.39 5.66 7.04
CA VAL A 13 8.46 4.30 6.49
C VAL A 13 9.58 3.52 7.18
N ARG A 14 10.74 4.14 7.40
CA ARG A 14 11.86 3.55 8.13
C ARG A 14 11.47 3.15 9.55
N LYS A 15 10.87 4.07 10.30
CA LYS A 15 10.39 3.83 11.67
C LYS A 15 9.34 2.73 11.75
N ASN A 16 8.41 2.69 10.80
CA ASN A 16 7.43 1.60 10.75
C ASN A 16 8.10 0.27 10.43
N ARG A 17 9.04 0.23 9.47
CA ARG A 17 9.83 -0.98 9.15
C ARG A 17 10.59 -1.52 10.35
N GLU A 18 11.16 -0.65 11.19
CA GLU A 18 11.79 -1.05 12.45
C GLU A 18 10.76 -1.56 13.47
N ARG A 19 9.65 -0.82 13.64
CA ARG A 19 8.59 -1.16 14.61
C ARG A 19 7.92 -2.51 14.31
N PHE A 20 7.77 -2.84 13.04
CA PHE A 20 7.10 -4.05 12.57
C PHE A 20 8.07 -5.03 11.92
N ALA A 21 9.37 -4.96 12.25
CA ALA A 21 10.41 -5.82 11.70
C ALA A 21 10.13 -7.32 11.94
N ASP A 22 9.41 -7.66 13.02
CA ASP A 22 8.98 -9.03 13.32
C ASP A 22 7.80 -9.51 12.44
N ARG A 23 7.21 -8.60 11.67
CA ARG A 23 6.00 -8.84 10.88
C ARG A 23 6.21 -8.79 9.37
N ILE A 24 7.38 -8.35 8.92
CA ILE A 24 7.69 -8.16 7.51
C ILE A 24 8.97 -8.91 7.15
N GLU A 25 8.91 -9.65 6.06
CA GLU A 25 10.07 -10.30 5.46
C GLU A 25 10.21 -9.78 4.02
N GLY A 26 11.28 -9.04 3.75
CA GLY A 26 11.44 -8.35 2.48
C GLY A 26 10.34 -7.30 2.26
N ASN A 27 9.43 -7.56 1.31
CA ASN A 27 8.27 -6.72 1.01
C ASN A 27 6.93 -7.46 1.23
N GLU A 28 6.94 -8.53 2.03
CA GLU A 28 5.76 -9.35 2.34
C GLU A 28 5.47 -9.35 3.85
N LEU A 29 4.19 -9.27 4.22
CA LEU A 29 3.75 -9.35 5.60
C LEU A 29 3.50 -10.81 6.00
N ASN A 30 4.10 -11.23 7.12
CA ASN A 30 3.84 -12.55 7.71
C ASN A 30 2.60 -12.56 8.62
N ARG A 31 2.08 -11.39 8.99
CA ARG A 31 0.91 -11.21 9.85
C ARG A 31 0.10 -10.00 9.43
N ASP A 32 -1.21 -10.14 9.51
CA ASP A 32 -2.16 -9.05 9.24
C ASP A 32 -1.85 -7.84 10.12
N THR A 33 -1.68 -6.69 9.46
CA THR A 33 -1.32 -5.43 10.12
C THR A 33 -2.23 -4.32 9.61
N LEU A 34 -2.92 -3.66 10.55
CA LEU A 34 -3.75 -2.52 10.24
C LEU A 34 -2.89 -1.26 10.05
N PHE A 35 -3.16 -0.54 8.97
CA PHE A 35 -2.55 0.76 8.67
C PHE A 35 -3.62 1.84 8.61
N ALA A 36 -3.20 3.10 8.78
CA ALA A 36 -4.11 4.24 8.76
C ALA A 36 -4.69 4.54 7.37
N SER A 37 -4.07 4.06 6.30
CA SER A 37 -4.55 4.22 4.92
C SER A 37 -3.91 3.20 3.96
N PRO A 38 -4.49 2.99 2.76
CA PRO A 38 -3.89 2.16 1.72
C PRO A 38 -2.49 2.65 1.29
N SER A 39 -2.25 3.96 1.28
CA SER A 39 -0.93 4.54 0.97
C SER A 39 0.09 4.28 2.07
N ALA A 40 -0.32 4.31 3.34
CA ALA A 40 0.56 3.95 4.45
C ALA A 40 0.96 2.46 4.39
N ALA A 41 0.02 1.58 4.06
CA ALA A 41 0.27 0.16 3.89
C ALA A 41 1.23 -0.14 2.73
N SER A 42 0.98 0.45 1.54
CA SER A 42 1.86 0.25 0.37
C SER A 42 3.26 0.82 0.60
N SER A 43 3.35 2.00 1.24
CA SER A 43 4.65 2.64 1.51
C SER A 43 5.48 1.82 2.48
N PHE A 44 4.83 1.23 3.48
CA PHE A 44 5.44 0.29 4.41
C PHE A 44 5.98 -0.94 3.69
N LEU A 45 5.15 -1.65 2.91
CA LEU A 45 5.55 -2.86 2.19
C LEU A 45 6.64 -2.59 1.16
N MET A 46 6.59 -1.48 0.45
CA MET A 46 7.59 -1.15 -0.58
C MET A 46 8.84 -0.49 -0.05
N GLY A 47 8.86 -0.08 1.22
CA GLY A 47 10.00 0.63 1.77
C GLY A 47 10.29 1.93 1.01
N ALA A 48 9.26 2.60 0.49
CA ALA A 48 9.35 3.80 -0.34
C ALA A 48 8.09 4.65 -0.19
N SER A 49 8.10 5.88 -0.70
CA SER A 49 6.87 6.68 -0.80
C SER A 49 6.05 6.17 -1.99
N THR A 50 4.90 5.53 -1.72
CA THR A 50 4.02 4.97 -2.75
C THR A 50 2.59 5.45 -2.61
N SER A 51 1.85 5.40 -3.71
CA SER A 51 0.42 5.70 -3.76
C SER A 51 -0.35 4.38 -3.65
N GLY A 52 -1.13 4.19 -2.58
CA GLY A 52 -1.91 2.98 -2.38
C GLY A 52 -2.87 2.72 -3.54
N ASN A 53 -3.57 3.76 -4.01
CA ASN A 53 -4.55 3.66 -5.09
C ASN A 53 -3.96 3.12 -6.40
N ARG A 54 -2.66 3.32 -6.65
CA ARG A 54 -1.98 2.78 -7.84
C ARG A 54 -1.22 1.48 -7.58
N TYR A 55 -0.83 1.24 -6.33
CA TYR A 55 0.00 0.10 -5.97
C TYR A 55 -0.81 -1.16 -5.68
N TRP A 56 -2.01 -0.98 -5.16
CA TRP A 56 -2.93 -2.08 -4.92
C TRP A 56 -3.67 -2.42 -6.20
N GLU A 57 -3.49 -3.64 -6.67
CA GLU A 57 -4.14 -4.17 -7.86
C GLU A 57 -4.89 -5.47 -7.53
N ALA A 58 -6.06 -5.63 -8.13
CA ALA A 58 -6.79 -6.89 -8.13
C ALA A 58 -6.10 -7.89 -9.09
N PRO A 59 -6.37 -9.20 -8.98
CA PRO A 59 -5.83 -10.21 -9.89
C PRO A 59 -6.09 -9.93 -11.38
N GLU A 60 -7.13 -9.16 -11.69
CA GLU A 60 -7.52 -8.75 -13.04
C GLU A 60 -6.69 -7.56 -13.57
N GLY A 61 -5.77 -7.00 -12.77
CA GLY A 61 -4.94 -5.86 -13.11
C GLY A 61 -5.62 -4.49 -12.93
N VAL A 62 -6.77 -4.46 -12.24
CA VAL A 62 -7.50 -3.22 -11.93
C VAL A 62 -6.94 -2.63 -10.64
N THR A 63 -6.59 -1.34 -10.66
CA THR A 63 -6.04 -0.69 -9.46
C THR A 63 -7.14 -0.33 -8.46
N LEU A 64 -6.78 -0.22 -7.18
CA LEU A 64 -7.71 0.23 -6.14
C LEU A 64 -8.34 1.59 -6.49
N GLY A 65 -7.57 2.50 -7.09
CA GLY A 65 -8.09 3.80 -7.52
C GLY A 65 -9.13 3.69 -8.63
N ASP A 66 -8.97 2.74 -9.55
CA ASP A 66 -9.95 2.49 -10.61
C ASP A 66 -11.25 1.89 -10.03
N LEU A 67 -11.12 0.99 -9.04
CA LEU A 67 -12.27 0.42 -8.31
C LEU A 67 -13.06 1.51 -7.58
N GLU A 68 -12.38 2.35 -6.79
CA GLU A 68 -13.02 3.46 -6.07
C GLU A 68 -13.72 4.44 -7.04
N ALA A 69 -13.10 4.73 -8.20
CA ALA A 69 -13.70 5.59 -9.21
C ALA A 69 -14.94 4.97 -9.88
N ALA A 70 -14.89 3.66 -10.14
CA ALA A 70 -16.02 2.93 -10.70
C ALA A 70 -17.21 2.87 -9.72
N GLU A 71 -16.94 2.62 -8.44
CA GLU A 71 -17.95 2.63 -7.37
C GLU A 71 -18.58 4.02 -7.22
N LEU A 72 -17.78 5.09 -7.21
CA LEU A 72 -18.30 6.45 -7.12
C LEU A 72 -19.17 6.81 -8.33
N LYS A 73 -18.80 6.35 -9.53
CA LYS A 73 -19.59 6.56 -10.75
C LYS A 73 -20.90 5.77 -10.70
N ALA A 74 -20.88 4.52 -10.25
CA ALA A 74 -22.10 3.71 -10.10
C ALA A 74 -23.07 4.36 -9.12
N ALA A 75 -22.56 4.82 -7.96
CA ALA A 75 -23.37 5.52 -6.96
C ALA A 75 -23.94 6.86 -7.46
N ALA A 76 -23.26 7.52 -8.41
CA ALA A 76 -23.70 8.79 -9.00
C ALA A 76 -24.71 8.63 -10.15
N ASP A 77 -24.82 7.44 -10.76
CA ASP A 77 -25.81 7.15 -11.82
C ASP A 77 -27.14 6.65 -11.24
N GLU A 78 -27.14 6.18 -9.99
CA GLU A 78 -28.34 5.75 -9.24
C GLU A 78 -29.09 6.91 -8.53
N VAL A 79 -28.73 8.18 -8.76
CA VAL A 79 -29.36 9.38 -8.15
C VAL A 79 -30.09 10.29 -9.12
#